data_AF-A0AB33JYY7-F1
#
_entry.id   AF-A0AB33JYY7-F1
#
_cell.length_a   1.000
_cell.length_b   1.000
_cell.length_c   1.000
_cell.angle_alpha   90.00
_cell.angle_beta   90.00
_cell.angle_gamma   90.00
#
_symmetry.space_group_name_H-M   'P 1'
#
loop_
_entity.id
_entity.type
_entity.pdbx_description
1 polymer ?
#
loop_
_entity_poly.entity_id
_entity_poly.type
_entity_poly.pdbx_seq_one_letter_code
_entity_poly.pdbx_strand_id
1 'polypeptide(L)'
;MRRALRQDAFDNLQWEVTGSLPRPGLLVALGPAAPYRAGSSAVLTPAPPGSGGGPLLSGVRSWLHNGTDRTVSREASAVTVSEAVEALEGRFDAVVAAEQRVEPRDWMPEAYRATLVRQIAQHAHSEIIGMQPEGAWLTRAPSLRRKAILLAKAQDEAGHGLYLYAAAETLGVDRAELTEKLISGRQKYSSIFNYPTLSFADVGVIGWLVDGAAICNQVPLCRCSYGPYARAMVRVCKEESFHQRQGFELLMTMMRGTEAQRAMVQDAVDRWWWPSLMMFGPPDGDSPNTAQSMAWRIKRHTNDELRQRFVDMTVPQAQHLGVTLPDPELVWNEERGSWDFGEPDWSELKQVIKGQGPCNAQRVERRRAAHEDGAWVREAALAHAAKKEKKR
;
A
#
# COMPACT_ATOMS: atom_id res chain seq x y z
N MET A 1 35.53 4.43 -3.95
CA MET A 1 35.24 2.97 -3.93
C MET A 1 33.76 2.80 -3.58
N ARG A 2 32.90 2.85 -4.61
CA ARG A 2 31.44 2.67 -4.49
C ARG A 2 31.19 1.17 -4.32
N ARG A 3 30.73 0.71 -3.15
CA ARG A 3 30.40 -0.71 -2.95
C ARG A 3 28.88 -0.89 -2.99
N ALA A 4 28.49 -1.73 -3.94
CA ALA A 4 27.16 -2.22 -4.25
C ALA A 4 26.26 -2.44 -3.03
N LEU A 5 25.14 -1.74 -3.00
CA LEU A 5 23.90 -2.12 -2.32
C LEU A 5 22.80 -2.34 -3.37
N ARG A 6 23.13 -3.09 -4.43
CA ARG A 6 22.21 -3.41 -5.52
C ARG A 6 21.90 -4.91 -5.49
N GLN A 7 20.61 -5.21 -5.63
CA GLN A 7 20.00 -6.50 -5.97
C GLN A 7 19.61 -7.47 -4.82
N ASP A 8 20.45 -7.70 -3.82
CA ASP A 8 20.27 -8.83 -2.88
C ASP A 8 18.99 -8.80 -2.01
N ALA A 9 18.37 -7.64 -1.81
CA ALA A 9 17.13 -7.53 -1.04
C ALA A 9 15.89 -8.00 -1.82
N PHE A 10 15.95 -8.04 -3.16
CA PHE A 10 14.85 -8.55 -4.00
C PHE A 10 14.89 -10.08 -4.10
N ASP A 11 16.08 -10.66 -4.23
CA ASP A 11 16.24 -12.11 -4.38
C ASP A 11 15.99 -12.84 -3.05
N ASN A 12 16.25 -12.21 -1.90
CA ASN A 12 15.89 -12.78 -0.59
C ASN A 12 14.37 -12.84 -0.31
N LEU A 13 13.53 -12.20 -1.14
CA LEU A 13 12.07 -12.32 -1.08
C LEU A 13 11.52 -13.37 -2.05
N GLN A 14 12.33 -13.81 -3.02
CA GLN A 14 12.03 -14.93 -3.91
C GLN A 14 12.75 -16.18 -3.40
N TRP A 15 12.03 -16.98 -2.62
CA TRP A 15 12.56 -18.23 -2.09
C TRP A 15 12.67 -19.26 -3.24
N GLU A 16 13.90 -19.56 -3.65
CA GLU A 16 14.16 -20.82 -4.33
C GLU A 16 13.84 -21.97 -3.36
N VAL A 17 12.87 -22.82 -3.74
CA VAL A 17 12.59 -24.08 -3.06
C VAL A 17 13.74 -25.05 -3.37
N THR A 18 14.88 -24.86 -2.73
CA THR A 18 15.92 -25.89 -2.65
C THR A 18 15.89 -26.44 -1.22
N GLY A 19 15.50 -27.71 -1.11
CA GLY A 19 15.22 -28.42 0.13
C GLY A 19 16.43 -28.64 1.04
N SER A 20 16.95 -27.57 1.65
CA SER A 20 17.88 -27.68 2.78
C SER A 20 17.70 -26.53 3.77
N LEU A 21 17.46 -26.87 5.04
CA LEU A 21 17.33 -25.93 6.15
C LEU A 21 18.69 -25.23 6.41
N PRO A 22 18.75 -23.92 6.66
CA PRO A 22 19.95 -23.28 7.18
C PRO A 22 20.15 -23.67 8.66
N ARG A 23 21.41 -23.96 9.03
CA ARG A 23 21.85 -24.28 10.40
C ARG A 23 21.73 -23.04 11.32
N PRO A 24 21.50 -23.23 12.64
CA PRO A 24 21.33 -22.13 13.57
C PRO A 24 22.68 -21.52 13.94
N GLY A 25 22.86 -20.23 13.70
CA GLY A 25 24.01 -19.48 14.20
C GLY A 25 24.12 -18.07 13.65
N LEU A 26 23.57 -17.09 14.39
CA LEU A 26 24.24 -15.88 14.89
C LEU A 26 23.16 -14.87 15.29
N LEU A 27 22.74 -14.92 16.57
CA LEU A 27 21.90 -13.88 17.16
C LEU A 27 22.79 -12.65 17.41
N VAL A 28 22.73 -11.64 16.54
CA VAL A 28 23.31 -10.32 16.85
C VAL A 28 22.26 -9.55 17.65
N ALA A 29 22.48 -9.43 18.96
CA ALA A 29 21.71 -8.56 19.83
C ALA A 29 21.92 -7.10 19.41
N LEU A 30 20.87 -6.44 18.92
CA LEU A 30 20.85 -4.99 18.77
C LEU A 30 20.58 -4.37 20.15
N GLY A 31 21.59 -3.70 20.71
CA GLY A 31 21.48 -2.96 21.96
C GLY A 31 20.52 -1.76 21.88
N PRO A 32 20.16 -1.16 23.02
CA PRO A 32 19.10 -0.15 23.10
C PRO A 32 19.48 1.12 22.32
N ALA A 33 18.51 1.65 21.57
CA ALA A 33 18.67 2.90 20.82
C ALA A 33 18.89 4.10 21.76
N ALA A 34 19.89 4.92 21.44
CA ALA A 34 20.19 6.16 22.16
C ALA A 34 19.06 7.20 21.97
N PRO A 35 18.80 8.06 22.97
CA PRO A 35 17.72 9.06 22.91
C PRO A 35 18.04 10.20 21.93
N TYR A 36 17.05 10.53 21.11
CA TYR A 36 17.06 11.62 20.15
C TYR A 36 17.11 12.99 20.87
N ARG A 37 18.13 13.82 20.59
CA ARG A 37 18.20 15.21 21.07
C ARG A 37 17.37 16.11 20.16
N ALA A 38 16.43 16.84 20.75
CA ALA A 38 15.62 17.85 20.07
C ALA A 38 16.50 19.04 19.62
N GLY A 39 16.63 19.22 18.30
CA GLY A 39 17.16 20.44 17.68
C GLY A 39 16.08 21.53 17.61
N SER A 40 16.53 22.77 17.79
CA SER A 40 15.74 24.01 17.90
C SER A 40 14.64 24.19 16.83
N SER A 41 13.45 24.54 17.31
CA SER A 41 12.29 24.96 16.52
C SER A 41 12.54 26.31 15.83
N ALA A 42 12.49 26.34 14.50
CA ALA A 42 12.17 27.54 13.75
C ALA A 42 10.65 27.61 13.59
N VAL A 43 10.04 28.65 14.15
CA VAL A 43 8.61 28.94 14.10
C VAL A 43 8.26 29.41 12.69
N LEU A 44 7.38 28.69 12.00
CA LEU A 44 6.71 29.16 10.78
C LEU A 44 5.36 29.75 11.18
N THR A 45 5.21 31.06 11.04
CA THR A 45 3.93 31.78 11.20
C THR A 45 3.01 31.53 10.01
N PRO A 46 1.67 31.41 10.22
CA PRO A 46 0.72 31.20 9.13
C PRO A 46 0.42 32.50 8.38
N ALA A 47 0.24 32.41 7.05
CA ALA A 47 -0.24 33.49 6.21
C ALA A 47 -1.79 33.58 6.23
N PRO A 48 -2.41 34.77 6.08
CA PRO A 48 -3.85 34.96 6.20
C PRO A 48 -4.61 34.55 4.92
N PRO A 49 -5.95 34.35 4.99
CA PRO A 49 -6.71 33.75 3.90
C PRO A 49 -6.97 34.78 2.78
N GLY A 50 -6.54 34.43 1.57
CA GLY A 50 -6.88 35.14 0.33
C GLY A 50 -8.07 34.49 -0.36
N SER A 51 -9.08 35.31 -0.67
CA SER A 51 -10.32 34.98 -1.36
C SER A 51 -10.14 34.55 -2.83
N GLY A 52 -10.86 33.50 -3.21
CA GLY A 52 -11.45 33.19 -4.53
C GLY A 52 -10.77 33.66 -5.83
N GLY A 53 -10.26 32.70 -6.61
CA GLY A 53 -9.97 32.82 -8.05
C GLY A 53 -9.43 31.50 -8.61
N GLY A 54 -10.05 30.94 -9.66
CA GLY A 54 -9.86 29.57 -10.16
C GLY A 54 -8.44 29.17 -10.65
N PRO A 55 -8.18 27.86 -10.83
CA PRO A 55 -6.83 27.30 -10.91
C PRO A 55 -6.37 27.14 -12.37
N LEU A 56 -5.23 27.76 -12.71
CA LEU A 56 -4.36 27.36 -13.85
C LEU A 56 -3.06 28.19 -13.93
N LEU A 57 -2.92 29.27 -13.15
CA LEU A 57 -1.83 30.24 -13.37
C LEU A 57 -0.98 30.61 -12.13
N SER A 58 -1.22 30.03 -10.95
CA SER A 58 -0.52 30.45 -9.73
C SER A 58 0.90 29.89 -9.59
N GLY A 59 1.18 28.68 -10.11
CA GLY A 59 2.48 28.02 -9.93
C GLY A 59 3.63 28.58 -10.78
N VAL A 60 3.33 29.03 -12.01
CA VAL A 60 4.36 29.46 -12.97
C VAL A 60 4.93 30.86 -12.64
N ARG A 61 4.13 31.74 -12.01
CA ARG A 61 4.55 33.11 -11.69
C ARG A 61 5.51 33.21 -10.50
N SER A 62 5.43 32.29 -9.53
CA SER A 62 6.23 32.37 -8.29
C SER A 62 7.73 32.15 -8.52
N TRP A 63 8.14 31.55 -9.64
CA TRP A 63 9.55 31.22 -9.90
C TRP A 63 10.29 32.32 -10.68
N LEU A 64 9.57 33.23 -11.36
CA LEU A 64 10.14 34.23 -12.28
C LEU A 64 10.58 35.55 -11.61
N HIS A 65 10.48 35.70 -10.29
CA HIS A 65 10.63 37.01 -9.62
C HIS A 65 11.63 37.12 -8.48
N ASN A 66 12.69 36.29 -8.45
CA ASN A 66 13.86 36.56 -7.61
C ASN A 66 15.12 36.75 -8.47
N GLY A 67 15.39 38.00 -8.84
CA GLY A 67 16.61 38.38 -9.57
C GLY A 67 16.62 39.88 -9.86
N THR A 68 17.11 40.67 -8.92
CA THR A 68 17.41 42.09 -9.13
C THR A 68 18.78 42.21 -9.79
N ASP A 69 18.83 42.40 -11.10
CA ASP A 69 19.89 43.18 -11.73
C ASP A 69 19.38 43.86 -13.02
N ARG A 70 19.47 45.19 -13.04
CA ARG A 70 19.03 46.04 -14.15
C ARG A 70 20.27 46.41 -14.96
N THR A 71 20.56 45.65 -16.01
CA THR A 71 21.06 46.11 -17.33
C THR A 71 21.57 44.92 -18.13
N VAL A 72 20.67 44.20 -18.81
CA VAL A 72 21.02 43.37 -19.97
C VAL A 72 19.92 43.55 -21.02
N SER A 73 20.37 43.78 -22.24
CA SER A 73 19.67 43.90 -23.52
C SER A 73 18.26 43.30 -23.60
N ARG A 74 17.32 44.12 -24.08
CA ARG A 74 16.02 43.73 -24.65
C ARG A 74 16.22 42.85 -25.88
N GLU A 75 16.50 41.55 -25.69
CA GLU A 75 16.36 40.55 -26.78
C GLU A 75 16.16 39.11 -26.28
N ALA A 76 15.99 38.89 -24.99
CA ALA A 76 15.63 37.57 -24.46
C ALA A 76 14.47 37.71 -23.47
N SER A 77 13.30 37.17 -23.82
CA SER A 77 12.29 36.59 -22.90
C SER A 77 10.88 36.73 -23.48
N ALA A 78 10.54 35.81 -24.37
CA ALA A 78 9.15 35.41 -24.55
C ALA A 78 9.09 33.89 -24.70
N VAL A 79 9.63 33.15 -23.72
CA VAL A 79 9.25 31.74 -23.57
C VAL A 79 7.75 31.75 -23.27
N THR A 80 6.97 31.22 -24.20
CA THR A 80 5.53 31.10 -24.02
C THR A 80 5.25 30.12 -22.88
N VAL A 81 4.07 30.24 -22.25
CA VAL A 81 3.67 29.29 -21.20
C VAL A 81 3.67 27.85 -21.75
N SER A 82 3.36 27.65 -23.04
CA SER A 82 3.44 26.35 -23.71
C SER A 82 4.85 25.78 -23.73
N GLU A 83 5.83 26.56 -24.22
CA GLU A 83 7.23 26.13 -24.29
C GLU A 83 7.82 25.84 -22.90
N ALA A 84 7.41 26.61 -21.88
CA ALA A 84 7.82 26.36 -20.50
C ALA A 84 7.24 25.03 -19.95
N VAL A 85 5.98 24.72 -20.27
CA VAL A 85 5.34 23.45 -19.87
C VAL A 85 5.98 22.28 -20.61
N GLU A 86 6.19 22.37 -21.92
CA GLU A 86 6.85 21.32 -22.73
C GLU A 86 8.27 21.03 -22.22
N ALA A 87 9.03 22.07 -21.83
CA ALA A 87 10.35 21.90 -21.24
C ALA A 87 10.31 21.19 -19.89
N LEU A 88 9.27 21.41 -19.08
CA LEU A 88 9.06 20.73 -17.80
C LEU A 88 8.63 19.27 -18.00
N GLU A 89 7.74 19.01 -18.96
CA GLU A 89 7.34 17.66 -19.38
C GLU A 89 8.55 16.84 -19.85
N GLY A 90 9.36 17.40 -20.75
CA GLY A 90 10.57 16.74 -21.23
C GLY A 90 11.58 16.42 -20.11
N ARG A 91 11.71 17.31 -19.10
CA ARG A 91 12.54 17.04 -17.91
C ARG A 91 11.97 15.91 -17.07
N PHE A 92 10.67 15.90 -16.82
CA PHE A 92 9.99 14.83 -16.09
C PHE A 92 10.17 13.47 -16.81
N ASP A 93 9.97 13.42 -18.12
CA ASP A 93 10.13 12.21 -18.91
C ASP A 93 11.58 11.71 -18.86
N ALA A 94 12.56 12.61 -18.94
CA ALA A 94 13.97 12.25 -18.79
C ALA A 94 14.30 11.65 -17.41
N VAL A 95 13.75 12.22 -16.33
CA VAL A 95 13.89 11.69 -14.95
C VAL A 95 13.30 10.29 -14.86
N VAL A 96 12.07 10.11 -15.33
CA VAL A 96 11.37 8.81 -15.30
C VAL A 96 12.15 7.81 -16.13
N ALA A 97 12.55 8.14 -17.37
CA ALA A 97 13.29 7.28 -18.29
C ALA A 97 14.67 6.87 -17.75
N ALA A 98 15.34 7.75 -16.99
CA ALA A 98 16.60 7.46 -16.30
C ALA A 98 16.45 6.62 -15.01
N GLU A 99 15.24 6.15 -14.68
CA GLU A 99 14.91 5.44 -13.43
C GLU A 99 15.20 6.24 -12.15
N GLN A 100 15.26 7.57 -12.28
CA GLN A 100 15.40 8.45 -11.14
C GLN A 100 14.04 8.60 -10.42
N ARG A 101 14.07 9.19 -9.23
CA ARG A 101 12.86 9.39 -8.42
C ARG A 101 12.40 10.83 -8.55
N VAL A 102 11.10 10.99 -8.76
CA VAL A 102 10.39 12.26 -8.63
C VAL A 102 10.17 12.51 -7.13
N GLU A 103 10.58 13.68 -6.65
CA GLU A 103 10.46 14.12 -5.26
C GLU A 103 9.40 15.23 -5.10
N PRO A 104 8.94 15.53 -3.86
CA PRO A 104 7.81 16.46 -3.65
C PRO A 104 7.99 17.88 -4.21
N ARG A 105 9.23 18.35 -4.35
CA ARG A 105 9.55 19.69 -4.87
C ARG A 105 9.73 19.71 -6.38
N ASP A 106 9.81 18.56 -7.02
CA ASP A 106 9.97 18.47 -8.46
C ASP A 106 8.66 18.82 -9.13
N TRP A 107 8.77 19.44 -10.30
CA TRP A 107 7.62 19.56 -11.19
C TRP A 107 7.21 18.15 -11.66
N MET A 108 5.90 17.91 -11.75
CA MET A 108 5.33 16.68 -12.26
C MET A 108 4.00 16.99 -12.97
N PRO A 109 3.60 16.20 -13.98
CA PRO A 109 2.30 16.35 -14.62
C PRO A 109 1.16 16.23 -13.60
N GLU A 110 0.10 17.02 -13.75
CA GLU A 110 -1.03 16.99 -12.81
C GLU A 110 -1.73 15.62 -12.83
N ALA A 111 -1.82 14.98 -13.99
CA ALA A 111 -2.37 13.63 -14.11
C ALA A 111 -1.50 12.56 -13.39
N TYR A 112 -0.18 12.75 -13.33
CA TYR A 112 0.73 11.92 -12.54
C TYR A 112 0.48 12.09 -11.05
N ARG A 113 0.41 13.35 -10.58
CA ARG A 113 0.06 13.70 -9.19
C ARG A 113 -1.28 13.11 -8.78
N ALA A 114 -2.33 13.33 -9.57
CA ALA A 114 -3.68 12.83 -9.29
C ALA A 114 -3.75 11.30 -9.25
N THR A 115 -3.03 10.62 -10.16
CA THR A 115 -2.95 9.15 -10.18
C THR A 115 -2.27 8.61 -8.92
N LEU A 116 -1.17 9.23 -8.48
CA LEU A 116 -0.49 8.85 -7.25
C LEU A 116 -1.32 9.15 -6.01
N VAL A 117 -1.95 10.33 -5.91
CA VAL A 117 -2.88 10.65 -4.81
C VAL A 117 -3.97 9.58 -4.72
N ARG A 118 -4.59 9.23 -5.86
CA ARG A 118 -5.60 8.17 -5.90
C ARG A 118 -5.04 6.85 -5.39
N GLN A 119 -3.91 6.39 -5.93
CA GLN A 119 -3.36 5.08 -5.59
C GLN A 119 -2.85 4.99 -4.15
N ILE A 120 -2.06 5.96 -3.70
CA ILE A 120 -1.48 5.99 -2.34
C ILE A 120 -2.58 6.16 -1.29
N ALA A 121 -3.58 7.01 -1.54
CA ALA A 121 -4.72 7.15 -0.63
C ALA A 121 -5.51 5.84 -0.53
N GLN A 122 -5.83 5.20 -1.66
CA GLN A 122 -6.53 3.90 -1.67
C GLN A 122 -5.70 2.81 -0.97
N HIS A 123 -4.38 2.85 -1.07
CA HIS A 123 -3.48 1.99 -0.31
C HIS A 123 -3.58 2.28 1.19
N ALA A 124 -3.47 3.54 1.61
CA ALA A 124 -3.62 3.93 3.01
C ALA A 124 -4.99 3.54 3.59
N HIS A 125 -6.05 3.68 2.80
CA HIS A 125 -7.40 3.24 3.17
C HIS A 125 -7.48 1.72 3.34
N SER A 126 -6.76 0.97 2.50
CA SER A 126 -6.67 -0.48 2.57
C SER A 126 -6.10 -0.92 3.90
N GLU A 127 -5.01 -0.29 4.39
CA GLU A 127 -4.48 -0.58 5.74
C GLU A 127 -5.51 -0.35 6.84
N ILE A 128 -6.19 0.81 6.81
CA ILE A 128 -7.16 1.18 7.86
C ILE A 128 -8.38 0.27 7.88
N ILE A 129 -8.87 -0.15 6.70
CA ILE A 129 -10.02 -1.05 6.60
C ILE A 129 -9.61 -2.50 6.86
N GLY A 130 -8.38 -2.88 6.51
CA GLY A 130 -7.81 -4.22 6.72
C GLY A 130 -7.73 -4.65 8.18
N MET A 131 -7.52 -3.69 9.09
CA MET A 131 -7.56 -3.94 10.53
C MET A 131 -8.93 -4.49 11.02
N GLN A 132 -10.03 -4.28 10.29
CA GLN A 132 -11.37 -4.66 10.74
C GLN A 132 -11.66 -6.16 10.73
N PRO A 133 -11.47 -6.91 9.61
CA PRO A 133 -11.68 -8.36 9.57
C PRO A 133 -10.80 -9.09 10.60
N GLU A 134 -9.50 -8.78 10.67
CA GLU A 134 -8.59 -9.41 11.63
C GLU A 134 -8.85 -8.95 13.08
N GLY A 135 -9.16 -7.68 13.27
CA GLY A 135 -9.54 -7.11 14.56
C GLY A 135 -10.77 -7.77 15.17
N ALA A 136 -11.67 -8.34 14.36
CA ALA A 136 -12.82 -9.10 14.86
C ALA A 136 -12.41 -10.35 15.66
N TRP A 137 -11.21 -10.88 15.45
CA TRP A 137 -10.71 -12.10 16.09
C TRP A 137 -9.75 -11.86 17.25
N LEU A 138 -9.35 -10.62 17.51
CA LEU A 138 -8.44 -10.27 18.62
C LEU A 138 -8.92 -10.78 19.99
N THR A 139 -10.22 -10.64 20.29
CA THR A 139 -10.79 -11.08 21.57
C THR A 139 -11.03 -12.59 21.64
N ARG A 140 -11.01 -13.27 20.48
CA ARG A 140 -11.38 -14.70 20.30
C ARG A 140 -10.21 -15.59 19.87
N ALA A 141 -9.00 -15.03 19.78
CA ALA A 141 -7.82 -15.79 19.41
C ALA A 141 -7.59 -16.99 20.36
N PRO A 142 -7.29 -18.19 19.84
CA PRO A 142 -7.30 -19.45 20.58
C PRO A 142 -6.11 -19.64 21.52
N SER A 143 -5.12 -18.74 21.48
CA SER A 143 -3.99 -18.73 22.42
C SER A 143 -3.44 -17.32 22.60
N LEU A 144 -2.77 -17.07 23.72
CA LEU A 144 -2.10 -15.79 23.98
C LEU A 144 -1.00 -15.50 22.96
N ARG A 145 -0.27 -16.53 22.50
CA ARG A 145 0.76 -16.38 21.45
C ARG A 145 0.14 -15.85 20.15
N ARG A 146 -0.93 -16.48 19.66
CA ARG A 146 -1.60 -16.04 18.43
C ARG A 146 -2.29 -14.69 18.61
N LYS A 147 -2.83 -14.40 19.80
CA LYS A 147 -3.38 -13.08 20.15
C LYS A 147 -2.32 -11.98 20.10
N ALA A 148 -1.12 -12.21 20.66
CA ALA A 148 -0.04 -11.25 20.66
C ALA A 148 0.49 -10.96 19.24
N ILE A 149 0.63 -12.01 18.41
CA ILE A 149 1.00 -11.86 17.00
C ILE A 149 -0.04 -11.02 16.25
N LEU A 150 -1.33 -11.34 16.41
CA LEU A 150 -2.41 -10.61 15.74
C LEU A 150 -2.51 -9.14 16.18
N LEU A 151 -2.26 -8.87 17.47
CA LEU A 151 -2.14 -7.49 17.98
C LEU A 151 -0.98 -6.74 17.34
N ALA A 152 0.18 -7.38 17.21
CA ALA A 152 1.35 -6.77 16.58
C ALA A 152 1.10 -6.47 15.10
N LYS A 153 0.47 -7.40 14.36
CA LYS A 153 0.09 -7.18 12.96
C LYS A 153 -0.86 -5.99 12.81
N ALA A 154 -1.97 -5.97 13.56
CA ALA A 154 -2.93 -4.86 13.50
C ALA A 154 -2.32 -3.51 13.91
N GLN A 155 -1.36 -3.51 14.83
CA GLN A 155 -0.61 -2.32 15.19
C GLN A 155 0.28 -1.82 14.02
N ASP A 156 0.96 -2.73 13.33
CA ASP A 156 1.81 -2.38 12.20
C ASP A 156 0.98 -1.87 11.01
N GLU A 157 -0.18 -2.48 10.70
CA GLU A 157 -1.12 -1.96 9.68
C GLU A 157 -1.54 -0.52 9.96
N ALA A 158 -1.82 -0.18 11.22
CA ALA A 158 -2.11 1.20 11.61
C ALA A 158 -0.91 2.13 11.31
N GLY A 159 0.31 1.66 11.57
CA GLY A 159 1.56 2.35 11.24
C GLY A 159 1.77 2.51 9.72
N HIS A 160 1.49 1.47 8.94
CA HIS A 160 1.59 1.47 7.47
C HIS A 160 0.63 2.49 6.86
N GLY A 161 -0.61 2.52 7.35
CA GLY A 161 -1.59 3.54 6.98
C GLY A 161 -1.06 4.96 7.24
N LEU A 162 -0.39 5.20 8.37
CA LEU A 162 0.24 6.49 8.67
C LEU A 162 1.38 6.83 7.70
N TYR A 163 2.26 5.87 7.38
CA TYR A 163 3.33 6.10 6.40
C TYR A 163 2.77 6.45 5.02
N LEU A 164 1.70 5.79 4.60
CA LEU A 164 1.06 6.00 3.31
C LEU A 164 0.32 7.34 3.24
N TYR A 165 -0.43 7.70 4.28
CA TYR A 165 -1.02 9.05 4.35
C TYR A 165 0.06 10.13 4.31
N ALA A 166 1.15 9.97 5.08
CA ALA A 166 2.26 10.93 5.04
C ALA A 166 2.89 11.03 3.64
N ALA A 167 3.03 9.91 2.91
CA ALA A 167 3.50 9.92 1.54
C ALA A 167 2.51 10.66 0.60
N ALA A 168 1.20 10.45 0.77
CA ALA A 168 0.18 11.15 -0.01
C ALA A 168 0.18 12.66 0.27
N GLU A 169 0.36 13.09 1.53
CA GLU A 169 0.39 14.51 1.89
C GLU A 169 1.55 15.27 1.23
N THR A 170 2.65 14.59 0.88
CA THR A 170 3.72 15.21 0.09
C THR A 170 3.33 15.58 -1.35
N LEU A 171 2.17 15.13 -1.82
CA LEU A 171 1.58 15.53 -3.10
C LEU A 171 0.63 16.73 -2.98
N GLY A 172 0.42 17.26 -1.76
CA GLY A 172 -0.37 18.46 -1.50
C GLY A 172 -1.83 18.21 -1.10
N VAL A 173 -2.20 16.96 -0.80
CA VAL A 173 -3.53 16.62 -0.24
C VAL A 173 -3.50 16.54 1.28
N ASP A 174 -4.65 16.70 1.92
CA ASP A 174 -4.78 16.60 3.37
C ASP A 174 -5.36 15.24 3.78
N ARG A 175 -4.79 14.61 4.82
CA ARG A 175 -5.26 13.30 5.31
C ARG A 175 -6.71 13.32 5.79
N ALA A 176 -7.20 14.41 6.39
CA ALA A 176 -8.59 14.50 6.81
C ALA A 176 -9.53 14.51 5.58
N GLU A 177 -9.16 15.18 4.49
CA GLU A 177 -9.90 15.13 3.23
C GLU A 177 -9.94 13.70 2.65
N LEU A 178 -8.81 12.99 2.67
CA LEU A 178 -8.75 11.59 2.23
C LEU A 178 -9.59 10.69 3.13
N THR A 179 -9.59 10.92 4.45
CA THR A 179 -10.42 10.18 5.40
C THR A 179 -11.91 10.40 5.11
N GLU A 180 -12.31 11.63 4.80
CA GLU A 180 -13.68 11.96 4.40
C GLU A 180 -14.06 11.24 3.10
N LYS A 181 -13.18 11.26 2.09
CA LYS A 181 -13.40 10.54 0.82
C LYS A 181 -13.57 9.03 1.04
N LEU A 182 -12.87 8.43 2.00
CA LEU A 182 -13.05 7.03 2.39
C LEU A 182 -14.45 6.79 3.00
N ILE A 183 -14.83 7.53 4.04
CA ILE A 183 -16.09 7.28 4.78
C ILE A 183 -17.34 7.70 4.00
N SER A 184 -17.19 8.60 3.03
CA SER A 184 -18.24 8.96 2.08
C SER A 184 -18.30 8.04 0.86
N GLY A 185 -17.42 7.04 0.75
CA GLY A 185 -17.35 6.11 -0.40
C GLY A 185 -16.85 6.73 -1.71
N ARG A 186 -16.26 7.94 -1.70
CA ARG A 186 -15.70 8.61 -2.89
C ARG A 186 -14.31 8.12 -3.25
N GLN A 187 -13.60 7.47 -2.34
CA GLN A 187 -12.36 6.74 -2.60
C GLN A 187 -12.44 5.31 -2.09
N LYS A 188 -11.83 4.40 -2.84
CA LYS A 188 -11.87 2.95 -2.61
C LYS A 188 -10.82 2.52 -1.58
N TYR A 189 -10.92 1.26 -1.19
CA TYR A 189 -9.88 0.46 -0.52
C TYR A 189 -9.84 -0.90 -1.24
N SER A 190 -8.88 -1.75 -0.88
CA SER A 190 -8.72 -3.09 -1.49
C SER A 190 -10.00 -3.90 -1.38
N SER A 191 -10.37 -4.59 -2.47
CA SER A 191 -11.59 -5.40 -2.56
C SER A 191 -11.65 -6.47 -1.48
N ILE A 192 -10.49 -7.04 -1.14
CA ILE A 192 -10.33 -8.19 -0.23
C ILE A 192 -10.92 -7.98 1.17
N PHE A 193 -10.93 -6.75 1.66
CA PHE A 193 -11.42 -6.48 3.02
C PHE A 193 -12.95 -6.47 3.14
N ASN A 194 -13.66 -6.70 2.03
CA ASN A 194 -15.10 -6.85 1.98
C ASN A 194 -15.58 -8.29 2.22
N TYR A 195 -14.67 -9.24 2.37
CA TYR A 195 -15.00 -10.63 2.68
C TYR A 195 -15.02 -10.86 4.21
N PRO A 196 -15.94 -11.70 4.72
CA PRO A 196 -16.09 -11.92 6.15
C PRO A 196 -15.09 -12.97 6.67
N THR A 197 -14.54 -12.74 7.87
CA THR A 197 -13.72 -13.70 8.60
C THR A 197 -14.59 -14.59 9.49
N LEU A 198 -14.92 -15.80 9.04
CA LEU A 198 -15.92 -16.66 9.66
C LEU A 198 -15.36 -17.65 10.69
N SER A 199 -14.07 -17.98 10.60
CA SER A 199 -13.34 -18.82 11.54
C SER A 199 -11.98 -18.21 11.89
N PHE A 200 -11.27 -18.78 12.87
CA PHE A 200 -9.91 -18.33 13.17
C PHE A 200 -8.90 -18.77 12.07
N ALA A 201 -9.23 -19.77 11.25
CA ALA A 201 -8.39 -20.13 10.11
C ALA A 201 -8.35 -19.00 9.07
N ASP A 202 -9.44 -18.22 8.94
CA ASP A 202 -9.47 -17.04 8.07
C ASP A 202 -8.35 -16.03 8.41
N VAL A 203 -8.02 -15.85 9.69
CA VAL A 203 -6.90 -14.99 10.10
C VAL A 203 -5.56 -15.52 9.56
N GLY A 204 -5.38 -16.85 9.60
CA GLY A 204 -4.20 -17.49 9.02
C GLY A 204 -4.15 -17.38 7.50
N VAL A 205 -5.29 -17.52 6.82
CA VAL A 205 -5.40 -17.42 5.37
C VAL A 205 -5.24 -15.98 4.89
N ILE A 206 -5.76 -14.99 5.61
CA ILE A 206 -5.47 -13.56 5.37
C ILE A 206 -3.96 -13.33 5.50
N GLY A 207 -3.38 -13.73 6.63
CA GLY A 207 -1.94 -13.60 6.83
C GLY A 207 -1.11 -14.36 5.79
N TRP A 208 -1.61 -15.43 5.15
CA TRP A 208 -0.85 -16.17 4.15
C TRP A 208 -1.10 -15.69 2.71
N LEU A 209 -2.34 -15.81 2.23
CA LEU A 209 -2.73 -15.53 0.85
C LEU A 209 -2.90 -14.02 0.61
N VAL A 210 -3.62 -13.32 1.49
CA VAL A 210 -3.95 -11.90 1.30
C VAL A 210 -2.71 -11.04 1.45
N ASP A 211 -1.97 -11.22 2.55
CA ASP A 211 -0.68 -10.53 2.74
C ASP A 211 0.35 -10.98 1.67
N GLY A 212 0.32 -12.26 1.25
CA GLY A 212 1.17 -12.75 0.16
C GLY A 212 0.91 -12.03 -1.16
N ALA A 213 -0.36 -11.82 -1.50
CA ALA A 213 -0.77 -11.06 -2.68
C ALA A 213 -0.40 -9.57 -2.55
N ALA A 214 -0.59 -8.99 -1.37
CA ALA A 214 -0.19 -7.63 -1.04
C ALA A 214 1.33 -7.43 -1.24
N ILE A 215 2.17 -8.32 -0.67
CA ILE A 215 3.62 -8.30 -0.83
C ILE A 215 4.03 -8.44 -2.30
N CYS A 216 3.40 -9.35 -3.06
CA CYS A 216 3.67 -9.51 -4.49
C CYS A 216 3.43 -8.20 -5.27
N ASN A 217 2.40 -7.45 -4.91
CA ASN A 217 2.11 -6.14 -5.49
C ASN A 217 3.03 -5.01 -4.95
N GLN A 218 3.39 -5.05 -3.67
CA GLN A 218 4.10 -3.98 -2.97
C GLN A 218 5.61 -3.98 -3.18
N VAL A 219 6.24 -5.15 -3.29
CA VAL A 219 7.68 -5.26 -3.52
C VAL A 219 8.10 -4.54 -4.81
N PRO A 220 7.43 -4.71 -5.96
CA PRO A 220 7.69 -3.90 -7.16
C PRO A 220 7.52 -2.38 -6.94
N LEU A 221 6.59 -1.97 -6.07
CA LEU A 221 6.35 -0.55 -5.76
C LEU A 221 7.48 0.09 -4.94
N CYS A 222 8.40 -0.70 -4.35
CA CYS A 222 9.68 -0.19 -3.85
C CYS A 222 10.53 0.48 -4.96
N ARG A 223 10.21 0.20 -6.24
CA ARG A 223 10.82 0.84 -7.41
C ARG A 223 9.88 1.81 -8.15
N CYS A 224 8.79 2.23 -7.51
CA CYS A 224 7.91 3.30 -8.01
C CYS A 224 8.73 4.57 -8.31
N SER A 225 8.36 5.29 -9.38
CA SER A 225 9.02 6.55 -9.76
C SER A 225 8.86 7.66 -8.72
N TYR A 226 7.83 7.63 -7.87
CA TYR A 226 7.66 8.63 -6.82
C TYR A 226 8.42 8.25 -5.55
N GLY A 227 9.42 9.06 -5.18
CA GLY A 227 10.35 8.81 -4.09
C GLY A 227 9.68 8.52 -2.74
N PRO A 228 8.78 9.39 -2.23
CA PRO A 228 8.11 9.18 -0.95
C PRO A 228 7.35 7.85 -0.87
N TYR A 229 6.64 7.48 -1.94
CA TYR A 229 5.88 6.23 -1.98
C TYR A 229 6.81 5.02 -2.03
N ALA A 230 7.83 5.04 -2.88
CA ALA A 230 8.84 3.96 -2.94
C ALA A 230 9.52 3.72 -1.57
N ARG A 231 9.85 4.79 -0.83
CA ARG A 231 10.45 4.68 0.51
C ARG A 231 9.48 4.17 1.58
N ALA A 232 8.19 4.49 1.47
CA ALA A 232 7.16 3.92 2.34
C ALA A 232 7.07 2.40 2.10
N MET A 233 6.99 1.97 0.84
CA MET A 233 6.94 0.55 0.46
C MET A 233 8.12 -0.26 0.98
N VAL A 234 9.34 0.29 0.97
CA VAL A 234 10.51 -0.40 1.54
C VAL A 234 10.33 -0.71 3.04
N ARG A 235 9.67 0.17 3.81
CA ARG A 235 9.40 -0.08 5.23
C ARG A 235 8.25 -1.06 5.41
N VAL A 236 7.14 -0.82 4.73
CA VAL A 236 5.95 -1.68 4.76
C VAL A 236 6.31 -3.13 4.42
N CYS A 237 6.99 -3.37 3.28
CA CYS A 237 7.36 -4.75 2.87
C CYS A 237 8.30 -5.46 3.87
N LYS A 238 9.17 -4.71 4.58
CA LYS A 238 10.05 -5.29 5.60
C LYS A 238 9.26 -5.81 6.80
N GLU A 239 8.21 -5.10 7.18
CA GLU A 239 7.36 -5.43 8.33
C GLU A 239 6.34 -6.50 7.96
N GLU A 240 5.65 -6.36 6.81
CA GLU A 240 4.61 -7.31 6.37
C GLU A 240 5.12 -8.72 6.09
N SER A 241 6.33 -8.88 5.54
CA SER A 241 6.88 -10.21 5.25
C SER A 241 7.02 -11.09 6.50
N PHE A 242 7.23 -10.46 7.66
CA PHE A 242 7.22 -11.16 8.94
C PHE A 242 5.81 -11.65 9.31
N HIS A 243 4.80 -10.77 9.21
CA HIS A 243 3.41 -11.13 9.51
C HIS A 243 2.87 -12.20 8.57
N GLN A 244 3.26 -12.12 7.29
CA GLN A 244 2.88 -13.11 6.29
C GLN A 244 3.35 -14.52 6.69
N ARG A 245 4.60 -14.61 7.14
CA ARG A 245 5.16 -15.86 7.66
C ARG A 245 4.42 -16.37 8.89
N GLN A 246 4.02 -15.47 9.79
CA GLN A 246 3.28 -15.86 10.99
C GLN A 246 1.87 -16.38 10.68
N GLY A 247 1.22 -15.87 9.62
CA GLY A 247 -0.02 -16.40 9.06
C GLY A 247 0.15 -17.84 8.55
N PHE A 248 1.17 -18.08 7.73
CA PHE A 248 1.49 -19.42 7.24
C PHE A 248 1.82 -20.41 8.38
N GLU A 249 2.58 -19.97 9.40
CA GLU A 249 2.87 -20.80 10.58
C GLU A 249 1.61 -21.20 11.37
N LEU A 250 0.62 -20.30 11.45
CA LEU A 250 -0.68 -20.61 12.06
C LEU A 250 -1.36 -21.75 11.30
N LEU A 251 -1.45 -21.65 9.98
CA LEU A 251 -2.08 -22.69 9.16
C LEU A 251 -1.33 -24.02 9.27
N MET A 252 0.01 -24.02 9.21
CA MET A 252 0.81 -25.22 9.42
C MET A 252 0.53 -25.88 10.78
N THR A 253 0.34 -25.08 11.82
CA THR A 253 -0.01 -25.60 13.16
C THR A 253 -1.37 -26.30 13.12
N MET A 254 -2.36 -25.70 12.47
CA MET A 254 -3.72 -26.24 12.36
C MET A 254 -3.77 -27.50 11.49
N MET A 255 -3.01 -27.54 10.40
CA MET A 255 -2.96 -28.69 9.48
C MET A 255 -2.34 -29.94 10.13
N ARG A 256 -1.44 -29.76 11.11
CA ARG A 256 -0.89 -30.84 11.96
C ARG A 256 -1.81 -31.24 13.12
N GLY A 257 -2.95 -30.58 13.26
CA GLY A 257 -3.88 -30.73 14.37
C GLY A 257 -4.96 -31.78 14.12
N THR A 258 -6.18 -31.50 14.59
CA THR A 258 -7.33 -32.39 14.42
C THR A 258 -7.93 -32.30 13.02
N GLU A 259 -8.81 -33.26 12.68
CA GLU A 259 -9.56 -33.21 11.42
C GLU A 259 -10.42 -31.95 11.30
N ALA A 260 -11.06 -31.53 12.39
CA ALA A 260 -11.82 -30.29 12.43
C ALA A 260 -10.95 -29.04 12.14
N GLN A 261 -9.69 -29.03 12.58
CA GLN A 261 -8.76 -27.93 12.28
C GLN A 261 -8.34 -27.94 10.81
N ARG A 262 -8.05 -29.12 10.23
CA ARG A 262 -7.76 -29.26 8.80
C ARG A 262 -8.93 -28.81 7.93
N ALA A 263 -10.15 -29.26 8.24
CA ALA A 263 -11.36 -28.86 7.53
C ALA A 263 -11.60 -27.35 7.62
N MET A 264 -11.36 -26.74 8.78
CA MET A 264 -11.48 -25.28 8.95
C MET A 264 -10.47 -24.50 8.10
N VAL A 265 -9.24 -25.01 7.95
CA VAL A 265 -8.24 -24.41 7.06
C VAL A 265 -8.68 -24.52 5.60
N GLN A 266 -9.14 -25.70 5.17
CA GLN A 266 -9.60 -25.90 3.79
C GLN A 266 -10.78 -24.98 3.45
N ASP A 267 -11.79 -24.90 4.31
CA ASP A 267 -12.94 -23.98 4.13
C ASP A 267 -12.50 -22.51 4.02
N ALA A 268 -11.52 -22.09 4.81
CA ALA A 268 -10.97 -20.74 4.68
C ALA A 268 -10.23 -20.56 3.35
N VAL A 269 -9.39 -21.51 2.94
CA VAL A 269 -8.68 -21.43 1.63
C VAL A 269 -9.67 -21.35 0.48
N ASP A 270 -10.73 -22.17 0.51
CA ASP A 270 -11.77 -22.22 -0.53
C ASP A 270 -12.45 -20.85 -0.71
N ARG A 271 -12.74 -20.15 0.39
CA ARG A 271 -13.41 -18.85 0.36
C ARG A 271 -12.49 -17.68 -0.01
N TRP A 272 -11.19 -17.77 0.29
CA TRP A 272 -10.25 -16.64 0.17
C TRP A 272 -9.33 -16.71 -1.06
N TRP A 273 -9.25 -17.85 -1.76
CA TRP A 273 -8.41 -18.00 -2.95
C TRP A 273 -8.74 -16.98 -4.05
N TRP A 274 -9.96 -17.03 -4.60
CA TRP A 274 -10.38 -16.16 -5.69
C TRP A 274 -10.35 -14.67 -5.31
N PRO A 275 -10.84 -14.25 -4.12
CA PRO A 275 -10.67 -12.88 -3.65
C PRO A 275 -9.21 -12.40 -3.61
N SER A 276 -8.27 -13.27 -3.23
CA SER A 276 -6.84 -12.92 -3.21
C SER A 276 -6.30 -12.66 -4.62
N LEU A 277 -6.71 -13.45 -5.62
CA LEU A 277 -6.35 -13.20 -7.03
C LEU A 277 -6.96 -11.90 -7.60
N MET A 278 -8.14 -11.51 -7.12
CA MET A 278 -8.77 -10.25 -7.51
C MET A 278 -8.04 -9.01 -6.97
N MET A 279 -7.17 -9.14 -5.95
CA MET A 279 -6.39 -8.01 -5.41
C MET A 279 -5.44 -7.38 -6.43
N PHE A 280 -4.98 -8.15 -7.40
CA PHE A 280 -4.13 -7.65 -8.48
C PHE A 280 -4.89 -6.74 -9.46
N GLY A 281 -6.21 -6.64 -9.35
CA GLY A 281 -7.06 -5.83 -10.21
C GLY A 281 -7.56 -6.58 -11.45
N PRO A 282 -8.29 -5.88 -12.34
CA PRO A 282 -8.88 -6.48 -13.54
C PRO A 282 -7.80 -6.99 -14.51
N PRO A 283 -8.17 -7.85 -15.48
CA PRO A 283 -7.28 -8.22 -16.57
C PRO A 283 -6.66 -7.02 -17.27
N ASP A 284 -5.49 -7.20 -17.89
CA ASP A 284 -4.74 -6.09 -18.48
C ASP A 284 -5.53 -5.37 -19.60
N GLY A 285 -6.34 -6.10 -20.36
CA GLY A 285 -7.25 -5.55 -21.37
C GLY A 285 -8.35 -4.63 -20.82
N ASP A 286 -8.69 -4.77 -19.53
CA ASP A 286 -9.75 -4.05 -18.83
C ASP A 286 -9.20 -3.07 -17.78
N SER A 287 -7.90 -2.74 -17.83
CA SER A 287 -7.23 -1.89 -16.83
C SER A 287 -6.84 -0.50 -17.38
N PRO A 288 -7.74 0.51 -17.29
CA PRO A 288 -7.55 1.81 -17.95
C PRO A 288 -6.36 2.62 -17.42
N ASN A 289 -5.87 2.29 -16.22
CA ASN A 289 -4.73 2.99 -15.60
C ASN A 289 -3.38 2.32 -15.89
N THR A 290 -3.35 1.06 -16.36
CA THR A 290 -2.10 0.28 -16.47
C THR A 290 -1.11 0.93 -17.43
N ALA A 291 -1.54 1.26 -18.65
CA ALA A 291 -0.65 1.79 -19.69
C ALA A 291 0.11 3.05 -19.22
N GLN A 292 -0.63 4.05 -18.72
CA GLN A 292 -0.03 5.30 -18.25
C GLN A 292 0.80 5.10 -16.97
N SER A 293 0.34 4.26 -16.03
CA SER A 293 1.08 3.99 -14.79
C SER A 293 2.40 3.27 -15.06
N MET A 294 2.45 2.41 -16.08
CA MET A 294 3.68 1.75 -16.54
C MET A 294 4.61 2.73 -17.25
N ALA A 295 4.08 3.58 -18.14
CA ALA A 295 4.86 4.62 -18.82
C ALA A 295 5.55 5.56 -17.82
N TRP A 296 4.82 5.98 -16.78
CA TRP A 296 5.36 6.78 -15.68
C TRP A 296 6.17 5.99 -14.64
N ARG A 297 6.30 4.67 -14.80
CA ARG A 297 6.96 3.76 -13.86
C ARG A 297 6.41 3.87 -12.42
N ILE A 298 5.14 4.26 -12.28
CA ILE A 298 4.39 4.13 -11.03
C ILE A 298 4.18 2.64 -10.75
N LYS A 299 3.73 1.92 -11.79
CA LYS A 299 3.59 0.46 -11.82
C LYS A 299 4.78 -0.12 -12.60
N ARG A 300 5.27 -1.29 -12.17
CA ARG A 300 6.45 -1.94 -12.77
C ARG A 300 6.13 -3.23 -13.52
N HIS A 301 4.99 -3.83 -13.21
CA HIS A 301 4.47 -5.06 -13.80
C HIS A 301 2.99 -4.87 -14.07
N THR A 302 2.43 -5.64 -14.98
CA THR A 302 0.99 -5.59 -15.26
C THR A 302 0.17 -6.30 -14.17
N ASN A 303 -1.17 -6.26 -14.25
CA ASN A 303 -2.00 -6.91 -13.24
C ASN A 303 -1.85 -8.43 -13.38
N ASP A 304 -1.90 -8.92 -14.62
CA ASP A 304 -1.84 -10.35 -14.94
C ASP A 304 -0.43 -10.92 -14.68
N GLU A 305 0.63 -10.16 -14.96
CA GLU A 305 2.01 -10.55 -14.61
C GLU A 305 2.18 -10.81 -13.10
N LEU A 306 1.62 -9.95 -12.25
CA LEU A 306 1.71 -10.11 -10.79
C LEU A 306 0.80 -11.23 -10.28
N ARG A 307 -0.39 -11.38 -10.87
CA ARG A 307 -1.31 -12.48 -10.55
C ARG A 307 -0.68 -13.84 -10.87
N GLN A 308 -0.10 -14.00 -12.06
CA GLN A 308 0.60 -15.23 -12.46
C GLN A 308 1.75 -15.54 -11.52
N ARG A 309 2.61 -14.56 -11.22
CA ARG A 309 3.72 -14.75 -10.26
C ARG A 309 3.21 -15.21 -8.90
N PHE A 310 2.14 -14.59 -8.40
CA PHE A 310 1.54 -14.99 -7.13
C PHE A 310 1.03 -16.43 -7.16
N VAL A 311 0.36 -16.86 -8.24
CA VAL A 311 -0.07 -18.26 -8.40
C VAL A 311 1.13 -19.20 -8.37
N ASP A 312 2.14 -18.96 -9.21
CA ASP A 312 3.36 -19.79 -9.30
C ASP A 312 4.08 -19.94 -7.96
N MET A 313 4.07 -18.85 -7.19
CA MET A 313 4.63 -18.75 -5.85
C MET A 313 3.80 -19.47 -4.77
N THR A 314 2.47 -19.51 -4.92
CA THR A 314 1.53 -19.93 -3.88
C THR A 314 1.14 -21.40 -4.00
N VAL A 315 1.05 -21.96 -5.21
CA VAL A 315 0.70 -23.38 -5.39
C VAL A 315 1.66 -24.32 -4.65
N PRO A 316 3.00 -24.14 -4.71
CA PRO A 316 3.92 -24.97 -3.93
C PRO A 316 3.73 -24.83 -2.41
N GLN A 317 3.32 -23.64 -1.94
CA GLN A 317 3.02 -23.41 -0.53
C GLN A 317 1.74 -24.13 -0.09
N ALA A 318 0.71 -24.14 -0.95
CA ALA A 318 -0.53 -24.88 -0.72
C ALA A 318 -0.26 -26.40 -0.65
N GLN A 319 0.53 -26.92 -1.59
CA GLN A 319 0.99 -28.31 -1.59
C GLN A 319 1.76 -28.65 -0.32
N HIS A 320 2.68 -27.79 0.13
CA HIS A 320 3.42 -27.99 1.38
C HIS A 320 2.51 -27.99 2.61
N LEU A 321 1.50 -27.11 2.62
CA LEU A 321 0.53 -27.00 3.70
C LEU A 321 -0.44 -28.21 3.73
N GLY A 322 -0.62 -28.89 2.60
CA GLY A 322 -1.52 -30.03 2.43
C GLY A 322 -2.97 -29.62 2.18
N VAL A 323 -3.19 -28.47 1.55
CA VAL A 323 -4.52 -27.96 1.17
C VAL A 323 -4.69 -28.00 -0.35
N THR A 324 -5.94 -28.06 -0.81
CA THR A 324 -6.29 -27.85 -2.22
C THR A 324 -6.65 -26.38 -2.46
N LEU A 325 -6.43 -25.90 -3.68
CA LEU A 325 -6.95 -24.61 -4.13
C LEU A 325 -8.23 -24.86 -4.94
N PRO A 326 -9.30 -24.06 -4.76
CA PRO A 326 -10.62 -24.30 -5.36
C PRO A 326 -10.66 -23.88 -6.84
N ASP A 327 -9.75 -24.42 -7.64
CA ASP A 327 -9.58 -24.13 -9.06
C ASP A 327 -9.39 -25.44 -9.86
N PRO A 328 -10.45 -25.93 -10.52
CA PRO A 328 -10.37 -27.13 -11.35
C PRO A 328 -9.46 -27.00 -12.59
N GLU A 329 -9.15 -25.77 -13.01
CA GLU A 329 -8.30 -25.48 -14.17
C GLU A 329 -6.82 -25.35 -13.78
N LEU A 330 -6.49 -25.46 -12.49
CA LEU A 330 -5.14 -25.32 -11.98
C LEU A 330 -4.25 -26.50 -12.38
N VAL A 331 -3.37 -26.30 -13.36
CA VAL A 331 -2.50 -27.35 -13.92
C VAL A 331 -1.09 -26.80 -14.17
N TRP A 332 -0.06 -27.58 -13.84
CA TRP A 332 1.31 -27.23 -14.17
C TRP A 332 1.55 -27.35 -15.67
N ASN A 333 2.06 -26.27 -16.29
CA ASN A 333 2.40 -26.23 -17.70
C ASN A 333 3.93 -26.26 -17.87
N GLU A 334 4.45 -27.43 -18.26
CA GLU A 334 5.90 -27.64 -18.45
C GLU A 334 6.50 -26.75 -19.55
N GLU A 335 5.74 -26.45 -20.61
CA GLU A 335 6.22 -25.60 -21.71
C GLU A 335 6.39 -24.14 -21.29
N ARG A 336 5.48 -23.65 -20.44
CA ARG A 336 5.52 -22.29 -19.89
C ARG A 336 6.42 -22.18 -18.65
N GLY A 337 6.68 -23.28 -17.95
CA GLY A 337 7.31 -23.27 -16.63
C GLY A 337 6.50 -22.51 -15.59
N SER A 338 5.17 -22.62 -15.66
CA SER A 338 4.21 -21.82 -14.90
C SER A 338 2.90 -22.59 -14.72
N TRP A 339 2.06 -22.20 -13.75
CA TRP A 339 0.73 -22.80 -13.57
C TRP A 339 -0.29 -22.11 -14.48
N ASP A 340 -1.03 -22.91 -15.25
CA ASP A 340 -2.30 -22.49 -15.83
C ASP A 340 -3.36 -22.53 -14.72
N PHE A 341 -4.27 -21.55 -14.68
CA PHE A 341 -5.28 -21.39 -13.64
C PHE A 341 -6.54 -20.75 -14.24
N GLY A 342 -7.68 -20.97 -13.60
CA GLY A 342 -8.97 -20.44 -14.05
C GLY A 342 -9.12 -18.93 -13.84
N GLU A 343 -10.20 -18.36 -14.34
CA GLU A 343 -10.47 -16.93 -14.22
C GLU A 343 -11.30 -16.60 -12.96
N PRO A 344 -10.90 -15.59 -12.15
CA PRO A 344 -11.77 -15.05 -11.11
C PRO A 344 -13.12 -14.57 -11.68
N ASP A 345 -14.17 -14.59 -10.85
CA ASP A 345 -15.45 -13.96 -11.22
C ASP A 345 -15.29 -12.43 -11.27
N TRP A 346 -15.04 -11.91 -12.47
CA TRP A 346 -14.91 -10.47 -12.70
C TRP A 346 -16.20 -9.69 -12.48
N SER A 347 -17.37 -10.36 -12.52
CA SER A 347 -18.65 -9.74 -12.20
C SER A 347 -18.78 -9.51 -10.69
N GLU A 348 -18.32 -10.47 -9.88
CA GLU A 348 -18.21 -10.34 -8.44
C GLU A 348 -17.27 -9.19 -8.07
N LEU A 349 -16.06 -9.15 -8.65
CA LEU A 349 -15.12 -8.05 -8.41
C LEU A 349 -15.75 -6.69 -8.70
N LYS A 350 -16.46 -6.56 -9.83
CA LYS A 350 -17.18 -5.33 -10.23
C LYS A 350 -18.24 -4.93 -9.20
N GLN A 351 -18.97 -5.89 -8.61
CA GLN A 351 -19.95 -5.61 -7.55
C GLN A 351 -19.24 -5.16 -6.26
N VAL A 352 -18.19 -5.88 -5.83
CA VAL A 352 -17.44 -5.58 -4.61
C VAL A 352 -16.83 -4.17 -4.65
N ILE A 353 -16.17 -3.79 -5.75
CA ILE A 353 -15.55 -2.45 -5.88
C ILE A 353 -16.58 -1.31 -6.04
N LYS A 354 -17.84 -1.64 -6.35
CA LYS A 354 -18.97 -0.68 -6.41
C LYS A 354 -19.70 -0.56 -5.06
N GLY A 355 -19.24 -1.25 -4.01
CA GLY A 355 -19.87 -1.19 -2.69
C GLY A 355 -20.96 -2.23 -2.47
N GLN A 356 -21.07 -3.24 -3.33
CA GLN A 356 -22.14 -4.26 -3.32
C GLN A 356 -21.63 -5.66 -2.92
N GLY A 357 -20.45 -5.75 -2.31
CA GLY A 357 -19.93 -7.00 -1.76
C GLY A 357 -20.40 -7.27 -0.33
N PRO A 358 -19.97 -8.41 0.27
CA PRO A 358 -20.57 -8.95 1.50
C PRO A 358 -20.46 -8.01 2.71
N CYS A 359 -19.34 -7.30 2.87
CA CYS A 359 -19.10 -6.46 4.05
C CYS A 359 -18.93 -4.96 3.74
N ASN A 360 -19.09 -4.49 2.49
CA ASN A 360 -18.79 -3.10 2.12
C ASN A 360 -19.47 -2.06 3.01
N ALA A 361 -20.80 -2.18 3.16
CA ALA A 361 -21.59 -1.27 4.00
C ALA A 361 -21.11 -1.31 5.46
N GLN A 362 -20.87 -2.52 5.99
CA GLN A 362 -20.38 -2.70 7.36
C GLN A 362 -19.00 -2.05 7.57
N ARG A 363 -18.06 -2.22 6.62
CA ARG A 363 -16.69 -1.71 6.74
C ARG A 363 -16.64 -0.18 6.75
N VAL A 364 -17.39 0.44 5.83
CA VAL A 364 -17.47 1.91 5.74
C VAL A 364 -18.20 2.47 6.95
N GLU A 365 -19.33 1.88 7.34
CA GLU A 365 -20.12 2.35 8.49
C GLU A 365 -19.31 2.26 9.79
N ARG A 366 -18.60 1.15 10.03
CA ARG A 366 -17.73 1.02 11.21
C ARG A 366 -16.63 2.08 11.25
N ARG A 367 -16.06 2.45 10.09
CA ARG A 367 -15.06 3.51 10.02
C ARG A 367 -15.68 4.89 10.23
N ARG A 368 -16.87 5.13 9.68
CA ARG A 368 -17.64 6.36 9.86
C ARG A 368 -18.03 6.57 11.33
N ALA A 369 -18.66 5.58 11.96
CA ALA A 369 -19.02 5.63 13.37
C ALA A 369 -17.79 5.92 14.25
N ALA A 370 -16.66 5.22 14.05
CA ALA A 370 -15.42 5.51 14.78
C ALA A 370 -14.90 6.94 14.55
N HIS A 371 -15.14 7.52 13.38
CA HIS A 371 -14.79 8.92 13.11
C HIS A 371 -15.75 9.88 13.80
N GLU A 372 -17.06 9.69 13.69
CA GLU A 372 -18.10 10.56 14.25
C GLU A 372 -18.12 10.49 15.79
N ASP A 373 -18.16 9.29 16.37
CA ASP A 373 -18.14 9.07 17.82
C ASP A 373 -16.83 9.57 18.45
N GLY A 374 -15.74 9.58 17.68
CA GLY A 374 -14.44 10.10 18.09
C GLY A 374 -14.28 11.62 17.94
N ALA A 375 -15.29 12.35 17.44
CA ALA A 375 -15.19 13.78 17.18
C ALA A 375 -14.86 14.59 18.44
N TRP A 376 -15.55 14.32 19.54
CA TRP A 376 -15.32 15.02 20.81
C TRP A 376 -13.88 14.85 21.33
N VAL A 377 -13.25 13.70 21.09
CA VAL A 377 -11.84 13.46 21.48
C VAL A 377 -10.90 14.35 20.67
N ARG A 378 -11.14 14.47 19.35
CA ARG A 378 -10.35 15.33 18.47
C ARG A 378 -10.52 16.80 18.83
N GLU A 379 -11.74 17.24 19.08
CA GLU A 379 -12.06 18.60 19.52
C GLU A 379 -11.42 18.93 20.87
N ALA A 380 -11.49 18.00 21.84
CA ALA A 380 -10.85 18.15 23.14
C ALA A 380 -9.32 18.30 23.01
N ALA A 381 -8.68 17.50 22.16
CA ALA A 381 -7.24 17.59 21.90
C ALA A 381 -6.84 18.95 21.29
N LEU A 382 -7.60 19.44 20.30
CA LEU A 382 -7.38 20.76 19.69
C LEU A 382 -7.56 21.90 20.71
N ALA A 383 -8.63 21.86 21.49
CA ALA A 383 -8.89 22.86 22.54
C ALA A 383 -7.78 22.86 23.61
N HIS A 384 -7.26 21.68 23.98
CA HIS A 384 -6.13 21.57 24.90
C HIS A 384 -4.85 22.19 24.32
N ALA A 385 -4.54 21.90 23.05
CA ALA A 385 -3.37 22.45 22.37
C ALA A 385 -3.43 23.99 22.27
N ALA A 386 -4.57 24.55 21.85
CA ALA A 386 -4.78 26.01 21.78
C ALA A 386 -4.63 26.70 23.15
N LYS A 387 -5.06 26.05 24.25
CA LYS A 387 -4.83 26.55 25.61
C LYS A 387 -3.35 26.55 25.99
N LYS A 388 -2.58 25.56 25.54
CA LYS A 388 -1.13 25.51 25.78
C LYS A 388 -0.38 26.58 24.98
N GLU A 389 -0.79 26.83 23.74
CA GLU A 389 -0.19 27.88 22.90
C GLU A 389 -0.41 29.28 23.49
N LYS A 390 -1.63 29.59 23.97
CA LYS A 390 -1.91 30.88 24.63
C LYS A 390 -1.13 31.13 25.93
N LYS A 391 -0.56 30.07 26.53
CA LYS A 391 0.25 30.15 27.75
C LYS A 391 1.75 30.27 27.47
N ARG A 392 2.19 29.99 26.24
CA ARG A 392 3.56 30.20 25.77
C ARG A 392 3.69 31.62 25.25
#